data_AF-A0A1V1WBH7-F1
#
_entry.id   AF-A0A1V1WBH7-F1
#
_cell.length_a   1.000
_cell.length_b   1.000
_cell.length_c   1.000
_cell.angle_alpha   90.00
_cell.angle_beta   90.00
_cell.angle_gamma   90.00
#
_symmetry.space_group_name_H-M   'P 1'
#
loop_
_entity.id
_entity.type
_entity.pdbx_description
1 polymer ?
#
loop_
_entity_poly.entity_id
_entity_poly.type
_entity_poly.pdbx_seq_one_letter_code
_entity_poly.pdbx_strand_id
1 'polypeptide(L)'
;RLKEGDLKIKGRRPSYYFRYNNRVSLKTRVDTVLSWLDLPHDSRPSFITFYINEPDHTSHRHGPFSQQVEAALRKIENLFQQLMAGLQTRGLINCVNIIIVGDHGMSDVECDKVILLKDYVNSSDVYFMAGPVGRIRPKHYAESSIQNIVNEFRCHRPEVLVYRKSELPKHYHFSANRKIEPVIIDLPSKWTIAQSVDPNYCGGGAHGYDNLNPDMNTIFVAYGPSFKRNLVVKPFLNVELYEMMSELIQVTPEPNNGTYGSLHNILRNPQLLPNTPTPKAFTTCVISGLQRRNGNLSGCNCKENFSTGGTYLPNERRRNEEALIPWGAPILKGTDSLAVCHLVNSDYVTAFHKELKLPLWTSFTISKKNSLFSGTSKFTSSKCWLADGRIPAENLANCTHYRELAKEYPGLQQRPLFPIAFASSETSELSVQLMTNAVPMYQHFRSEMWLQFLILLSKWSHKFSSLNVVMGPAFDINGNGVRPHIKDLMKDDKIPVPTHYFAVVTYCHSTDIPIETCRSADIEVLSFLIPHRNYPDNCQNVNEYFLKHSAKVKDVEIITGLNFFTQLSPYTAISLRTHLVEELWNV
;
A
#
# COMPACT_ATOMS: atom_id res chain seq x y z
N ARG A 1 -22.57 25.22 -2.31
CA ARG A 1 -21.79 24.01 -2.70
C ARG A 1 -22.80 22.99 -3.21
N LEU A 2 -22.59 22.46 -4.42
CA LEU A 2 -23.36 21.35 -4.99
C LEU A 2 -22.87 20.05 -4.32
N LYS A 3 -23.76 19.07 -4.11
CA LYS A 3 -23.41 17.72 -3.59
C LYS A 3 -23.76 16.71 -4.67
N GLU A 4 -23.05 15.57 -4.76
CA GLU A 4 -23.11 14.68 -5.93
C GLU A 4 -24.52 14.34 -6.45
N GLY A 5 -25.52 14.26 -5.58
CA GLY A 5 -26.92 14.04 -5.96
C GLY A 5 -27.56 15.11 -6.84
N ASP A 6 -27.03 16.35 -6.93
CA ASP A 6 -27.61 17.43 -7.75
C ASP A 6 -26.82 17.78 -9.03
N LEU A 7 -25.69 17.10 -9.26
CA LEU A 7 -24.84 17.25 -10.44
C LEU A 7 -25.26 16.35 -11.60
N LYS A 8 -25.02 16.81 -12.84
CA LYS A 8 -25.14 15.97 -14.04
C LYS A 8 -23.84 15.23 -14.28
N ILE A 9 -23.72 13.99 -13.79
CA ILE A 9 -22.56 13.13 -14.04
C ILE A 9 -22.83 12.32 -15.31
N LYS A 10 -21.90 12.35 -16.27
CA LYS A 10 -22.10 11.79 -17.64
C LYS A 10 -23.43 12.25 -18.27
N GLY A 11 -23.83 13.51 -18.01
CA GLY A 11 -25.07 14.11 -18.54
C GLY A 11 -26.37 13.70 -17.82
N ARG A 12 -26.33 12.81 -16.83
CA ARG A 12 -27.52 12.28 -16.14
C ARG A 12 -27.56 12.69 -14.66
N ARG A 13 -28.76 12.69 -14.09
CA ARG A 13 -29.03 12.86 -12.65
C ARG A 13 -29.74 11.62 -12.11
N PRO A 14 -29.76 11.39 -10.79
CA PRO A 14 -30.68 10.44 -10.18
C PRO A 14 -32.14 10.73 -10.54
N SER A 15 -32.98 9.70 -10.60
CA SER A 15 -34.41 9.82 -10.96
C SER A 15 -35.17 10.79 -10.04
N TYR A 16 -34.85 10.72 -8.74
CA TYR A 16 -35.29 11.68 -7.74
C TYR A 16 -34.08 12.30 -7.08
N TYR A 17 -34.04 13.63 -6.98
CA TYR A 17 -32.96 14.33 -6.33
C TYR A 17 -33.42 15.68 -5.76
N PHE A 18 -32.67 16.17 -4.77
CA PHE A 18 -32.82 17.53 -4.26
C PHE A 18 -31.54 18.30 -4.49
N ARG A 19 -31.68 19.59 -4.82
CA ARG A 19 -30.54 20.52 -4.70
C ARG A 19 -30.15 20.60 -3.23
N TYR A 20 -28.85 20.54 -2.95
CA TYR A 20 -28.37 20.57 -1.57
C TYR A 20 -28.83 21.85 -0.85
N ASN A 21 -29.54 21.66 0.26
CA ASN A 21 -30.00 22.73 1.13
C ASN A 21 -29.87 22.32 2.60
N ASN A 22 -28.91 22.92 3.31
CA ASN A 22 -28.63 22.63 4.71
C ASN A 22 -29.71 23.14 5.68
N ARG A 23 -30.68 23.94 5.21
CA ARG A 23 -31.81 24.44 6.02
C ARG A 23 -32.98 23.46 6.11
N VAL A 24 -33.03 22.45 5.23
CA VAL A 24 -34.08 21.42 5.27
C VAL A 24 -33.86 20.57 6.52
N SER A 25 -34.88 20.50 7.38
CA SER A 25 -34.83 19.75 8.62
C SER A 25 -34.54 18.27 8.35
N LEU A 26 -33.78 17.63 9.23
CA LEU A 26 -33.44 16.23 9.06
C LEU A 26 -34.68 15.33 9.10
N LYS A 27 -35.70 15.69 9.91
CA LYS A 27 -37.01 15.02 9.91
C LYS A 27 -37.67 15.05 8.53
N THR A 28 -37.72 16.22 7.88
CA THR A 28 -38.29 16.37 6.53
C THR A 28 -37.55 15.48 5.51
N ARG A 29 -36.23 15.36 5.64
CA ARG A 29 -35.45 14.48 4.76
C ARG A 29 -35.81 13.00 4.97
N VAL A 30 -35.95 12.55 6.23
CA VAL A 30 -36.40 11.18 6.56
C VAL A 30 -37.82 10.93 6.03
N ASP A 31 -38.74 11.85 6.27
CA ASP A 31 -40.13 11.76 5.78
C ASP A 31 -40.18 11.62 4.25
N THR A 32 -39.26 12.28 3.54
CA THR A 32 -39.14 12.19 2.08
C THR A 32 -38.61 10.83 1.61
N VAL A 33 -37.62 10.27 2.30
CA VAL A 33 -37.14 8.91 2.01
C VAL A 33 -38.26 7.89 2.20
N LEU A 34 -39.02 8.02 3.30
CA LEU A 34 -40.16 7.15 3.57
C LEU A 34 -41.26 7.30 2.52
N SER A 35 -41.56 8.52 2.05
CA SER A 35 -42.57 8.72 1.01
C SER A 35 -42.14 8.19 -0.36
N TRP A 36 -40.84 8.18 -0.67
CA TRP A 36 -40.34 7.49 -1.86
C TRP A 36 -40.54 5.98 -1.80
N LEU A 37 -40.46 5.38 -0.61
CA LEU A 37 -40.73 3.95 -0.42
C LEU A 37 -42.22 3.58 -0.56
N ASP A 38 -43.11 4.57 -0.44
CA ASP A 38 -44.56 4.43 -0.65
C ASP A 38 -44.98 4.56 -2.12
N LEU A 39 -44.06 4.94 -3.01
CA LEU A 39 -44.35 5.05 -4.45
C LEU A 39 -44.75 3.69 -5.05
N PRO A 40 -45.58 3.68 -6.11
CA PRO A 40 -45.86 2.47 -6.88
C PRO A 40 -44.58 1.82 -7.40
N HIS A 41 -44.62 0.49 -7.60
CA HIS A 41 -43.46 -0.33 -7.97
C HIS A 41 -42.58 0.31 -9.05
N ASP A 42 -43.16 0.77 -10.16
CA ASP A 42 -42.43 1.29 -11.33
C ASP A 42 -41.81 2.67 -11.12
N SER A 43 -42.23 3.39 -10.08
CA SER A 43 -41.70 4.71 -9.70
C SER A 43 -40.86 4.65 -8.42
N ARG A 44 -40.86 3.54 -7.70
CA ARG A 44 -40.17 3.41 -6.41
C ARG A 44 -38.67 3.17 -6.63
N PRO A 45 -37.78 4.03 -6.07
CA PRO A 45 -36.34 3.86 -6.25
C PRO A 45 -35.82 2.63 -5.51
N SER A 46 -34.94 1.85 -6.16
CA SER A 46 -34.26 0.69 -5.55
C SER A 46 -32.97 1.06 -4.80
N PHE A 47 -32.40 2.24 -5.08
CA PHE A 47 -31.22 2.78 -4.41
C PHE A 47 -31.50 4.21 -3.95
N ILE A 48 -31.31 4.46 -2.66
CA ILE A 48 -31.59 5.74 -2.02
C ILE A 48 -30.35 6.15 -1.22
N THR A 49 -29.87 7.38 -1.45
CA THR A 49 -28.82 7.97 -0.61
C THR A 49 -29.43 9.03 0.30
N PHE A 50 -28.97 9.06 1.54
CA PHE A 50 -29.41 10.01 2.56
C PHE A 50 -28.18 10.57 3.29
N TYR A 51 -28.03 11.89 3.25
CA TYR A 51 -26.88 12.59 3.82
C TYR A 51 -27.27 13.51 4.97
N ILE A 52 -26.46 13.50 6.03
CA ILE A 52 -26.57 14.32 7.24
C ILE A 52 -25.25 15.07 7.41
N ASN A 53 -25.31 16.35 7.77
CA ASN A 53 -24.12 17.22 7.91
C ASN A 53 -23.49 17.16 9.33
N GLU A 54 -24.16 16.48 10.25
CA GLU A 54 -23.74 16.32 11.65
C GLU A 54 -23.20 14.89 11.82
N PRO A 55 -22.28 14.64 12.77
CA PRO A 55 -21.76 15.60 13.75
C PRO A 55 -20.63 16.48 13.23
N ASP A 56 -20.20 16.32 11.98
CA ASP A 56 -19.08 17.06 11.36
C ASP A 56 -19.15 18.56 11.64
N HIS A 57 -20.26 19.21 11.27
CA HIS A 57 -20.40 20.65 11.42
C HIS A 57 -20.26 21.14 12.88
N THR A 58 -20.87 20.44 13.84
CA THR A 58 -20.73 20.79 15.26
C THR A 58 -19.32 20.53 15.75
N SER A 59 -18.71 19.44 15.30
CA SER A 59 -17.37 19.03 15.69
C SER A 59 -16.28 19.98 15.20
N HIS A 60 -16.42 20.56 14.00
CA HIS A 60 -15.52 21.62 13.53
C HIS A 60 -15.48 22.80 14.51
N ARG A 61 -16.61 23.15 15.12
CA ARG A 61 -16.72 24.33 16.00
C ARG A 61 -16.28 24.07 17.43
N HIS A 62 -16.52 22.87 17.95
CA HIS A 62 -16.40 22.59 19.37
C HIS A 62 -15.42 21.47 19.71
N GLY A 63 -14.91 20.75 18.70
CA GLY A 63 -14.06 19.58 18.87
C GLY A 63 -14.87 18.28 19.02
N PRO A 64 -14.30 17.13 18.60
CA PRO A 64 -14.97 15.83 18.59
C PRO A 64 -15.47 15.36 19.96
N PHE A 65 -14.83 15.76 21.06
CA PHE A 65 -15.16 15.29 22.42
C PHE A 65 -16.01 16.28 23.23
N SER A 66 -16.74 17.18 22.56
CA SER A 66 -17.56 18.21 23.21
C SER A 66 -18.99 17.76 23.52
N GLN A 67 -19.61 18.36 24.55
CA GLN A 67 -21.03 18.12 24.88
C GLN A 67 -21.97 18.50 23.72
N GLN A 68 -21.58 19.46 22.88
CA GLN A 68 -22.31 19.88 21.70
C GLN A 68 -22.34 18.76 20.66
N VAL A 69 -21.22 18.07 20.44
CA VAL A 69 -21.17 16.88 19.57
C VAL A 69 -22.03 15.76 20.14
N GLU A 70 -22.00 15.52 21.45
CA GLU A 70 -22.89 14.53 22.09
C GLU A 70 -24.38 14.87 21.84
N ALA A 71 -24.76 16.14 21.99
CA ALA A 71 -26.13 16.59 21.70
C ALA A 71 -26.49 16.45 20.21
N ALA A 72 -25.53 16.64 19.29
CA ALA A 72 -25.73 16.42 17.86
C ALA A 72 -25.93 14.92 17.56
N LEU A 73 -25.15 14.04 18.18
CA LEU A 73 -25.29 12.58 18.05
C LEU A 73 -26.66 12.08 18.54
N ARG A 74 -27.17 12.61 19.67
CA ARG A 74 -28.53 12.29 20.15
C ARG A 74 -29.62 12.69 19.14
N LYS A 75 -29.44 13.79 18.41
CA LYS A 75 -30.37 14.18 17.34
C LYS A 75 -30.31 13.20 16.16
N ILE A 76 -29.12 12.73 15.79
CA ILE A 76 -28.91 11.73 14.74
C ILE A 76 -29.56 10.40 15.13
N GLU A 77 -29.38 9.96 16.38
CA GLU A 77 -30.03 8.76 16.91
C GLU A 77 -31.56 8.83 16.78
N ASN A 78 -32.18 9.93 17.21
CA ASN A 78 -33.64 10.12 17.08
C ASN A 78 -34.13 10.03 15.62
N LEU A 79 -33.32 10.50 14.66
CA LEU A 79 -33.66 10.40 13.24
C LEU A 79 -33.59 8.97 12.73
N PHE A 80 -32.59 8.20 13.17
CA PHE A 80 -32.53 6.78 12.85
C PHE A 80 -33.69 6.01 13.47
N GLN A 81 -34.08 6.32 14.72
CA GLN A 81 -35.28 5.74 15.33
C GLN A 81 -36.54 6.03 14.48
N GLN A 82 -36.69 7.26 14.00
CA GLN A 82 -37.81 7.63 13.12
C GLN A 82 -37.79 6.85 11.79
N LEU A 83 -36.63 6.71 11.16
CA LEU A 83 -36.47 5.94 9.93
C LEU A 83 -36.85 4.46 10.15
N MET A 84 -36.32 3.85 11.20
CA MET A 84 -36.56 2.43 11.52
C MET A 84 -38.04 2.18 11.88
N ALA A 85 -38.66 3.05 12.67
CA ALA A 85 -40.10 2.97 12.96
C ALA A 85 -40.95 3.15 11.69
N GLY A 86 -40.55 4.06 10.80
CA GLY A 86 -41.19 4.28 9.50
C GLY A 86 -41.12 3.05 8.59
N LEU A 87 -39.98 2.36 8.56
CA LEU A 87 -39.80 1.10 7.84
C LEU A 87 -40.61 -0.04 8.47
N GLN A 88 -40.64 -0.13 9.80
CA GLN A 88 -41.42 -1.14 10.52
C GLN A 88 -42.91 -1.00 10.25
N THR A 89 -43.45 0.22 10.30
CA THR A 89 -44.87 0.51 10.02
C THR A 89 -45.27 0.10 8.60
N ARG A 90 -44.33 0.15 7.65
CA ARG A 90 -44.52 -0.27 6.25
C ARG A 90 -44.25 -1.77 6.02
N GLY A 91 -43.88 -2.52 7.05
CA GLY A 91 -43.46 -3.92 6.92
C GLY A 91 -42.13 -4.10 6.17
N LEU A 92 -41.34 -3.04 6.00
CA LEU A 92 -40.11 -3.02 5.18
C LEU A 92 -38.84 -3.32 5.97
N ILE A 93 -38.90 -3.38 7.31
CA ILE A 93 -37.73 -3.50 8.17
C ILE A 93 -36.88 -4.74 7.86
N ASN A 94 -37.49 -5.87 7.50
CA ASN A 94 -36.77 -7.10 7.13
C ASN A 94 -36.55 -7.24 5.60
N CYS A 95 -36.92 -6.23 4.82
CA CYS A 95 -36.82 -6.22 3.36
C CYS A 95 -35.70 -5.30 2.87
N VAL A 96 -35.48 -4.17 3.53
CA VAL A 96 -34.51 -3.15 3.10
C VAL A 96 -33.11 -3.48 3.63
N ASN A 97 -32.11 -3.34 2.76
CA ASN A 97 -30.71 -3.28 3.15
C ASN A 97 -30.32 -1.83 3.43
N ILE A 98 -29.92 -1.54 4.67
CA ILE A 98 -29.50 -0.24 5.17
C ILE A 98 -27.99 -0.30 5.41
N ILE A 99 -27.26 0.67 4.86
CA ILE A 99 -25.84 0.88 5.10
C ILE A 99 -25.68 2.29 5.67
N ILE A 100 -25.08 2.38 6.86
CA ILE A 100 -24.76 3.64 7.54
C ILE A 100 -23.25 3.76 7.53
N VAL A 101 -22.75 4.85 6.96
CA VAL A 101 -21.33 5.17 6.87
C VAL A 101 -21.09 6.63 7.21
N GLY A 102 -19.90 6.94 7.72
CA GLY A 102 -19.36 8.29 7.63
C GLY A 102 -18.39 8.43 6.46
N ASP A 103 -18.10 9.66 6.08
CA ASP A 103 -17.10 9.99 5.06
C ASP A 103 -15.68 10.07 5.64
N HIS A 104 -15.54 10.48 6.90
CA HIS A 104 -14.28 10.54 7.63
C HIS A 104 -14.52 10.58 9.16
N GLY A 105 -13.44 10.49 9.93
CA GLY A 105 -13.41 10.81 11.35
C GLY A 105 -13.17 12.29 11.62
N MET A 106 -12.66 12.62 12.81
CA MET A 106 -12.37 13.99 13.26
C MET A 106 -11.30 13.99 14.36
N SER A 107 -10.35 14.92 14.28
CA SER A 107 -9.38 15.22 15.34
C SER A 107 -9.65 16.61 15.91
N ASP A 108 -9.30 16.84 17.18
CA ASP A 108 -9.18 18.21 17.71
C ASP A 108 -8.12 19.00 16.92
N VAL A 109 -8.17 20.34 16.96
CA VAL A 109 -7.11 21.23 16.48
C VAL A 109 -6.72 22.21 17.59
N GLU A 110 -5.43 22.36 17.85
CA GLU A 110 -4.91 23.17 18.95
C GLU A 110 -4.25 24.45 18.40
N CYS A 111 -4.50 25.61 19.01
CA CYS A 111 -4.01 26.91 18.49
C CYS A 111 -2.50 27.14 18.66
N ASP A 112 -1.84 26.38 19.52
CA ASP A 112 -0.39 26.31 19.65
C ASP A 112 0.25 25.33 18.64
N LYS A 113 -0.57 24.55 17.90
CA LYS A 113 -0.15 23.56 16.89
C LYS A 113 -0.43 24.03 15.45
N VAL A 114 -0.09 25.30 15.18
CA VAL A 114 -0.23 25.91 13.85
C VAL A 114 1.14 26.12 13.21
N ILE A 115 1.38 25.49 12.06
CA ILE A 115 2.53 25.77 11.20
C ILE A 115 2.19 27.00 10.35
N LEU A 116 3.02 28.04 10.42
CA LEU A 116 2.82 29.26 9.64
C LEU A 116 3.58 29.17 8.32
N LEU A 117 2.86 29.30 7.20
CA LEU A 117 3.44 29.22 5.85
C LEU A 117 4.59 30.21 5.66
N LYS A 118 4.45 31.42 6.21
CA LYS A 118 5.41 32.52 6.06
C LYS A 118 6.79 32.22 6.63
N ASP A 119 6.90 31.23 7.52
CA ASP A 119 8.17 30.84 8.13
C ASP A 119 9.03 30.00 7.17
N TYR A 120 8.46 29.55 6.05
CA TYR A 120 9.10 28.69 5.06
C TYR A 120 9.15 29.33 3.67
N VAL A 121 8.04 29.95 3.24
CA VAL A 121 7.90 30.51 1.90
C VAL A 121 7.13 31.82 1.92
N ASN A 122 7.48 32.73 1.02
CA ASN A 122 6.73 33.96 0.87
C ASN A 122 5.35 33.67 0.25
N SER A 123 4.28 34.04 0.97
CA SER A 123 2.90 33.85 0.53
C SER A 123 2.57 34.54 -0.81
N SER A 124 3.31 35.59 -1.20
CA SER A 124 3.14 36.24 -2.51
C SER A 124 3.56 35.37 -3.68
N ASP A 125 4.39 34.35 -3.47
CA ASP A 125 5.05 33.60 -4.54
C ASP A 125 4.36 32.26 -4.83
N VAL A 126 3.36 31.91 -4.02
CA VAL A 126 2.66 30.62 -4.08
C VAL A 126 1.15 30.77 -4.10
N TYR A 127 0.48 29.78 -4.67
CA TYR A 127 -0.91 29.45 -4.36
C TYR A 127 -0.89 28.41 -3.24
N PHE A 128 -1.67 28.65 -2.18
CA PHE A 128 -1.67 27.83 -0.98
C PHE A 128 -3.09 27.46 -0.55
N MET A 129 -3.26 26.19 -0.17
CA MET A 129 -4.46 25.70 0.50
C MET A 129 -4.08 25.23 1.90
N ALA A 130 -4.65 25.89 2.91
CA ALA A 130 -4.45 25.64 4.33
C ALA A 130 -5.23 24.41 4.84
N GLY A 131 -4.87 23.95 6.03
CA GLY A 131 -5.57 22.90 6.78
C GLY A 131 -4.65 21.78 7.28
N PRO A 132 -5.24 20.65 7.68
CA PRO A 132 -4.53 19.42 8.07
C PRO A 132 -3.52 18.92 7.02
N VAL A 133 -3.84 19.09 5.74
CA VAL A 133 -2.95 18.80 4.62
C VAL A 133 -2.76 20.06 3.79
N GLY A 134 -1.58 20.66 3.91
CA GLY A 134 -1.19 21.82 3.14
C GLY A 134 -0.93 21.46 1.68
N ARG A 135 -1.39 22.29 0.75
CA ARG A 135 -1.10 22.12 -0.68
C ARG A 135 -0.55 23.40 -1.27
N ILE A 136 0.63 23.33 -1.88
CA ILE A 136 1.37 24.49 -2.36
C ILE A 136 1.67 24.30 -3.86
N ARG A 137 1.36 25.33 -4.65
CA ARG A 137 1.78 25.45 -6.04
C ARG A 137 2.52 26.78 -6.24
N PRO A 138 3.78 26.78 -6.71
CA PRO A 138 4.46 28.03 -7.01
C PRO A 138 3.74 28.78 -8.14
N LYS A 139 3.68 30.12 -8.05
CA LYS A 139 3.12 30.97 -9.11
C LYS A 139 3.99 30.92 -10.37
N HIS A 140 5.31 30.92 -10.20
CA HIS A 140 6.26 30.56 -11.24
C HIS A 140 6.47 29.05 -11.25
N TYR A 141 5.79 28.35 -12.16
CA TYR A 141 5.82 26.89 -12.19
C TYR A 141 7.09 26.37 -12.87
N ALA A 142 8.08 25.94 -12.07
CA ALA A 142 9.29 25.27 -12.51
C ALA A 142 9.71 24.17 -11.51
N GLU A 143 10.38 23.11 -11.98
CA GLU A 143 10.88 22.02 -11.12
C GLU A 143 11.85 22.52 -10.04
N SER A 144 12.67 23.52 -10.36
CA SER A 144 13.54 24.19 -9.37
C SER A 144 12.74 24.89 -8.28
N SER A 145 11.65 25.58 -8.64
CA SER A 145 10.76 26.24 -7.67
C SER A 145 10.08 25.22 -6.75
N ILE A 146 9.64 24.08 -7.28
CA ILE A 146 9.07 22.98 -6.50
C ILE A 146 10.13 22.41 -5.55
N GLN A 147 11.33 22.12 -6.05
CA GLN A 147 12.43 21.57 -5.24
C GLN A 147 12.85 22.52 -4.13
N ASN A 148 12.91 23.83 -4.40
CA ASN A 148 13.24 24.84 -3.40
C ASN A 148 12.21 24.83 -2.26
N ILE A 149 10.91 24.86 -2.58
CA ILE A 149 9.85 24.78 -1.56
C ILE A 149 10.01 23.50 -0.74
N VAL A 150 10.20 22.34 -1.38
CA VAL A 150 10.39 21.07 -0.65
C VAL A 150 11.59 21.15 0.30
N ASN A 151 12.70 21.76 -0.12
CA ASN A 151 13.90 21.91 0.71
C ASN A 151 13.69 22.84 1.91
N GLU A 152 12.90 23.90 1.78
CA GLU A 152 12.60 24.79 2.92
C GLU A 152 11.87 24.07 4.06
N PHE A 153 10.95 23.16 3.73
CA PHE A 153 10.19 22.40 4.73
C PHE A 153 10.93 21.16 5.25
N ARG A 154 11.71 20.49 4.40
CA ARG A 154 12.24 19.16 4.68
C ARG A 154 13.15 19.15 5.91
N CYS A 155 12.84 18.26 6.85
CA CYS A 155 13.59 18.08 8.09
C CYS A 155 13.72 19.34 8.97
N HIS A 156 12.94 20.40 8.69
CA HIS A 156 12.97 21.63 9.48
C HIS A 156 12.27 21.43 10.84
N ARG A 157 11.20 20.61 10.85
CA ARG A 157 10.44 20.24 12.04
C ARG A 157 10.04 18.77 11.99
N PRO A 158 9.97 18.07 13.14
CA PRO A 158 9.59 16.66 13.17
C PRO A 158 8.11 16.44 12.81
N GLU A 159 7.23 17.42 13.04
CA GLU A 159 5.79 17.27 12.76
C GLU A 159 5.42 17.55 11.29
N VAL A 160 6.37 18.02 10.48
CA VAL A 160 6.10 18.48 9.12
C VAL A 160 6.71 17.52 8.11
N LEU A 161 5.86 16.75 7.45
CA LEU A 161 6.28 15.91 6.33
C LEU A 161 5.99 16.63 5.03
N VAL A 162 7.01 16.81 4.19
CA VAL A 162 6.88 17.44 2.89
C VAL A 162 7.17 16.46 1.78
N TYR A 163 6.30 16.46 0.77
CA TYR A 163 6.43 15.60 -0.39
C TYR A 163 6.21 16.42 -1.66
N ARG A 164 6.98 16.09 -2.70
CA ARG A 164 6.42 16.22 -4.05
C ARG A 164 5.22 15.29 -4.15
N LYS A 165 4.18 15.64 -4.89
CA LYS A 165 3.02 14.73 -5.02
C LYS A 165 3.40 13.35 -5.59
N SER A 166 4.41 13.26 -6.46
CA SER A 166 4.95 11.99 -6.99
C SER A 166 5.68 11.14 -5.94
N GLU A 167 6.08 11.76 -4.83
CA GLU A 167 6.87 11.19 -3.74
C GLU A 167 6.02 10.79 -2.53
N LEU A 168 4.70 11.04 -2.57
CA LEU A 168 3.79 10.67 -1.50
C LEU A 168 3.78 9.15 -1.24
N PRO A 169 3.53 8.72 0.01
CA PRO A 169 3.21 7.33 0.32
C PRO A 169 2.17 6.76 -0.63
N LYS A 170 2.47 5.59 -1.19
CA LYS A 170 1.69 5.05 -2.31
C LYS A 170 0.32 4.55 -1.90
N HIS A 171 0.10 4.24 -0.62
CA HIS A 171 -1.21 3.86 -0.12
C HIS A 171 -2.24 5.01 -0.19
N TYR A 172 -1.81 6.28 -0.34
CA TYR A 172 -2.73 7.41 -0.53
C TYR A 172 -3.38 7.45 -1.92
N HIS A 173 -2.71 6.92 -2.95
CA HIS A 173 -3.15 7.08 -4.35
C HIS A 173 -3.46 8.55 -4.73
N PHE A 174 -2.75 9.51 -4.13
CA PHE A 174 -3.05 10.96 -4.20
C PHE A 174 -2.02 11.76 -5.01
N SER A 175 -1.69 11.30 -6.22
CA SER A 175 -0.69 11.97 -7.08
C SER A 175 -1.13 12.17 -8.53
N ALA A 176 -1.94 11.24 -9.07
CA ALA A 176 -2.29 11.13 -10.48
C ALA A 176 -3.41 12.09 -10.93
N ASN A 177 -3.35 13.37 -10.53
CA ASN A 177 -4.29 14.38 -11.01
C ASN A 177 -3.65 15.77 -11.10
N ARG A 178 -4.01 16.54 -12.13
CA ARG A 178 -3.55 17.93 -12.30
C ARG A 178 -4.09 18.89 -11.24
N LYS A 179 -5.22 18.55 -10.59
CA LYS A 179 -5.82 19.35 -9.50
C LYS A 179 -5.10 19.17 -8.16
N ILE A 180 -4.18 18.21 -8.08
CA ILE A 180 -3.32 18.01 -6.92
C ILE A 180 -2.06 18.82 -7.15
N GLU A 181 -1.80 19.74 -6.22
CA GLU A 181 -0.67 20.66 -6.29
C GLU A 181 0.65 19.92 -6.10
N PRO A 182 1.76 20.44 -6.67
CA PRO A 182 3.01 19.69 -6.76
C PRO A 182 3.67 19.45 -5.40
N VAL A 183 3.44 20.31 -4.40
CA VAL A 183 3.97 20.17 -3.05
C VAL A 183 2.85 19.94 -2.06
N ILE A 184 3.01 18.91 -1.23
CA ILE A 184 2.05 18.48 -0.23
C ILE A 184 2.74 18.50 1.13
N ILE A 185 2.10 19.15 2.09
CA ILE A 185 2.50 19.20 3.49
C ILE A 185 1.53 18.30 4.26
N ASP A 186 2.06 17.24 4.82
CA ASP A 186 1.32 16.21 5.55
C ASP A 186 1.68 16.32 7.03
N LEU A 187 0.66 16.51 7.86
CA LEU A 187 0.79 16.82 9.27
C LEU A 187 0.14 15.71 10.11
N PRO A 188 0.61 15.46 11.33
CA PRO A 188 -0.09 14.60 12.28
C PRO A 188 -1.37 15.26 12.78
N SER A 189 -2.27 14.46 13.38
CA SER A 189 -3.47 14.96 14.07
C SER A 189 -3.17 16.17 14.95
N LYS A 190 -4.15 17.06 15.06
CA LYS A 190 -4.11 18.30 15.86
C LYS A 190 -3.29 19.44 15.28
N TRP A 191 -2.40 19.15 14.34
CA TRP A 191 -1.65 20.17 13.63
C TRP A 191 -2.39 20.68 12.41
N THR A 192 -2.12 21.92 12.03
CA THR A 192 -2.63 22.53 10.79
C THR A 192 -1.58 23.47 10.23
N ILE A 193 -1.56 23.69 8.92
CA ILE A 193 -0.75 24.74 8.29
C ILE A 193 -1.66 25.86 7.76
N ALA A 194 -1.31 27.11 8.08
CA ALA A 194 -2.11 28.29 7.76
C ALA A 194 -1.22 29.51 7.41
N GLN A 195 -1.84 30.58 6.89
CA GLN A 195 -1.14 31.86 6.64
C GLN A 195 -0.92 32.67 7.92
N SER A 196 -1.84 32.55 8.87
CA SER A 196 -1.84 33.25 10.15
C SER A 196 -2.52 32.38 11.21
N VAL A 197 -2.21 32.62 12.48
CA VAL A 197 -3.00 32.09 13.58
C VAL A 197 -4.30 32.88 13.64
N ASP A 198 -5.38 32.32 13.11
CA ASP A 198 -6.72 32.87 13.16
C ASP A 198 -7.62 31.83 13.88
N PRO A 199 -8.40 32.22 14.90
CA PRO A 199 -9.33 31.32 15.60
C PRO A 199 -10.32 30.57 14.69
N ASN A 200 -10.52 31.00 13.44
CA ASN A 200 -11.29 30.26 12.45
C ASN A 200 -10.57 29.00 11.92
N TYR A 201 -9.26 28.89 12.12
CA TYR A 201 -8.39 27.81 11.63
C TYR A 201 -7.75 27.00 12.76
N CYS A 202 -7.98 27.37 14.03
CA CYS A 202 -7.48 26.65 15.18
C CYS A 202 -8.51 26.67 16.32
N GLY A 203 -8.55 25.60 17.13
CA GLY A 203 -9.66 25.35 18.04
C GLY A 203 -10.81 24.62 17.37
N GLY A 204 -11.52 23.79 18.13
CA GLY A 204 -12.53 22.89 17.59
C GLY A 204 -11.92 21.63 16.99
N GLY A 205 -12.40 21.20 15.83
CA GLY A 205 -11.96 19.97 15.17
C GLY A 205 -11.66 20.16 13.69
N ALA A 206 -10.83 19.28 13.14
CA ALA A 206 -10.60 19.18 11.70
C ALA A 206 -10.38 17.72 11.27
N HIS A 207 -10.46 17.52 9.97
CA HIS A 207 -10.26 16.23 9.32
C HIS A 207 -9.51 16.41 8.00
N GLY A 208 -8.99 15.32 7.45
CA GLY A 208 -8.21 15.29 6.22
C GLY A 208 -6.76 14.85 6.41
N TYR A 209 -6.36 14.51 7.64
CA TYR A 209 -5.11 13.83 7.95
C TYR A 209 -5.00 12.46 7.24
N ASP A 210 -3.86 11.81 7.39
CA ASP A 210 -3.63 10.42 6.99
C ASP A 210 -4.82 9.51 7.34
N ASN A 211 -5.32 8.74 6.37
CA ASN A 211 -6.47 7.86 6.56
C ASN A 211 -6.16 6.60 7.39
N LEU A 212 -4.88 6.31 7.67
CA LEU A 212 -4.46 5.29 8.64
C LEU A 212 -4.45 5.83 10.08
N ASN A 213 -4.60 7.14 10.28
CA ASN A 213 -4.71 7.72 11.60
C ASN A 213 -6.06 7.33 12.24
N PRO A 214 -6.07 6.75 13.47
CA PRO A 214 -7.31 6.36 14.15
C PRO A 214 -8.33 7.48 14.29
N ASP A 215 -7.91 8.75 14.42
CA ASP A 215 -8.84 9.88 14.50
C ASP A 215 -9.65 10.06 13.21
N MET A 216 -9.12 9.63 12.06
CA MET A 216 -9.77 9.71 10.75
C MET A 216 -10.65 8.49 10.44
N ASN A 217 -10.65 7.46 11.30
CA ASN A 217 -11.55 6.33 11.16
C ASN A 217 -13.01 6.77 11.27
N THR A 218 -13.86 6.10 10.50
CA THR A 218 -15.28 6.41 10.45
C THR A 218 -16.12 5.15 10.60
N ILE A 219 -17.42 5.32 10.82
CA ILE A 219 -18.33 4.21 11.10
C ILE A 219 -18.71 3.45 9.83
N PHE A 220 -18.96 2.16 9.98
CA PHE A 220 -19.73 1.34 9.05
C PHE A 220 -20.68 0.44 9.84
N VAL A 221 -21.97 0.55 9.56
CA VAL A 221 -23.02 -0.31 10.13
C VAL A 221 -23.93 -0.76 9.00
N ALA A 222 -24.23 -2.06 8.94
CA ALA A 222 -25.11 -2.62 7.93
C ALA A 222 -26.22 -3.46 8.58
N TYR A 223 -27.43 -3.34 8.06
CA TYR A 223 -28.61 -4.07 8.53
C TYR A 223 -29.50 -4.44 7.34
N GLY A 224 -30.05 -5.65 7.34
CA GLY A 224 -30.99 -6.07 6.29
C GLY A 224 -30.93 -7.56 5.99
N PRO A 225 -31.75 -8.04 5.05
CA PRO A 225 -31.83 -9.45 4.70
C PRO A 225 -30.54 -10.01 4.08
N SER A 226 -29.75 -9.17 3.39
CA SER A 226 -28.53 -9.61 2.71
C SER A 226 -27.32 -9.72 3.65
N PHE A 227 -27.35 -9.07 4.81
CA PHE A 227 -26.22 -9.01 5.75
C PHE A 227 -26.32 -10.10 6.83
N LYS A 228 -25.16 -10.64 7.23
CA LYS A 228 -25.06 -11.51 8.40
C LYS A 228 -25.47 -10.74 9.66
N ARG A 229 -26.06 -11.44 10.62
CA ARG A 229 -26.47 -10.87 11.92
C ARG A 229 -25.37 -11.06 12.96
N ASN A 230 -25.32 -10.14 13.92
CA ASN A 230 -24.43 -10.21 15.09
C ASN A 230 -22.95 -10.41 14.70
N LEU A 231 -22.51 -9.74 13.63
CA LEU A 231 -21.16 -9.83 13.11
C LEU A 231 -20.44 -8.50 13.31
N VAL A 232 -19.29 -8.55 13.98
CA VAL A 232 -18.29 -7.47 14.00
C VAL A 232 -17.21 -7.83 12.99
N VAL A 233 -16.85 -6.88 12.13
CA VAL A 233 -15.88 -7.08 11.04
C VAL A 233 -14.61 -6.30 11.30
N LYS A 234 -13.49 -6.76 10.72
CA LYS A 234 -12.23 -5.99 10.73
C LYS A 234 -12.39 -4.70 9.91
N PRO A 235 -11.59 -3.66 10.17
CA PRO A 235 -11.57 -2.44 9.36
C PRO A 235 -11.32 -2.73 7.88
N PHE A 236 -11.89 -1.89 7.01
CA PHE A 236 -11.73 -1.94 5.56
C PHE A 236 -11.89 -0.54 4.96
N LEU A 237 -11.44 -0.35 3.72
CA LEU A 237 -11.51 0.96 3.05
C LEU A 237 -12.86 1.20 2.38
N ASN A 238 -13.31 2.45 2.37
CA ASN A 238 -14.56 2.86 1.74
C ASN A 238 -14.64 2.55 0.23
N VAL A 239 -13.50 2.44 -0.48
CA VAL A 239 -13.45 2.07 -1.91
C VAL A 239 -14.06 0.69 -2.19
N GLU A 240 -14.12 -0.18 -1.18
CA GLU A 240 -14.70 -1.53 -1.27
C GLU A 240 -16.24 -1.52 -1.29
N LEU A 241 -16.87 -0.42 -0.86
CA LEU A 241 -18.33 -0.32 -0.74
C LEU A 241 -19.05 -0.36 -2.09
N TYR A 242 -18.45 0.18 -3.15
CA TYR A 242 -19.11 0.29 -4.46
C TYR A 242 -19.42 -1.08 -5.08
N GLU A 243 -18.48 -2.01 -4.99
CA GLU A 243 -18.63 -3.40 -5.44
C GLU A 243 -19.76 -4.10 -4.68
N MET A 244 -19.72 -4.03 -3.34
CA MET A 244 -20.76 -4.63 -2.48
C MET A 244 -22.14 -4.02 -2.75
N MET A 245 -22.25 -2.70 -2.87
CA MET A 245 -23.52 -2.03 -3.17
C MET A 245 -24.06 -2.42 -4.53
N SER A 246 -23.20 -2.57 -5.54
CA SER A 246 -23.59 -2.99 -6.89
C SER A 246 -24.14 -4.42 -6.89
N GLU A 247 -23.51 -5.33 -6.14
CA GLU A 247 -24.01 -6.70 -5.96
C GLU A 247 -25.36 -6.73 -5.24
N LEU A 248 -25.53 -5.93 -4.19
CA LEU A 248 -26.79 -5.87 -3.42
C LEU A 248 -27.99 -5.44 -4.27
N ILE A 249 -27.77 -4.55 -5.24
CA ILE A 249 -28.82 -4.09 -6.17
C ILE A 249 -28.79 -4.81 -7.53
N GLN A 250 -27.93 -5.83 -7.66
CA GLN A 250 -27.80 -6.68 -8.85
C GLN A 250 -27.48 -5.92 -10.14
N VAL A 251 -26.57 -4.95 -10.07
CA VAL A 251 -26.04 -4.25 -11.25
C VAL A 251 -24.57 -4.59 -11.48
N THR A 252 -24.15 -4.53 -12.74
CA THR A 252 -22.72 -4.66 -13.07
C THR A 252 -21.99 -3.38 -12.63
N PRO A 253 -20.95 -3.48 -11.79
CA PRO A 253 -20.14 -2.33 -11.39
C PRO A 253 -19.34 -1.78 -12.58
N GLU A 254 -19.19 -0.46 -12.66
CA GLU A 254 -18.24 0.19 -13.57
C GLU A 254 -16.79 0.00 -13.06
N PRO A 255 -15.76 0.16 -13.91
CA PRO A 255 -14.37 0.07 -13.48
C PRO A 255 -14.06 0.98 -12.28
N ASN A 256 -13.54 0.40 -11.21
CA ASN A 256 -13.25 1.08 -9.95
C ASN A 256 -12.04 0.43 -9.24
N ASN A 257 -11.68 0.94 -8.06
CA ASN A 257 -10.51 0.49 -7.30
C ASN A 257 -10.82 -0.52 -6.18
N GLY A 258 -12.09 -0.84 -5.94
CA GLY A 258 -12.51 -1.88 -5.01
C GLY A 258 -12.06 -3.26 -5.47
N THR A 259 -11.92 -4.17 -4.52
CA THR A 259 -11.59 -5.57 -4.76
C THR A 259 -12.84 -6.41 -4.60
N TYR A 260 -13.44 -6.79 -5.73
CA TYR A 260 -14.59 -7.70 -5.74
C TYR A 260 -14.33 -8.94 -4.87
N GLY A 261 -15.26 -9.27 -3.97
CA GLY A 261 -15.06 -10.33 -2.97
C GLY A 261 -14.66 -9.88 -1.57
N SER A 262 -14.07 -8.69 -1.41
CA SER A 262 -13.46 -8.24 -0.14
C SER A 262 -14.46 -8.15 1.01
N LEU A 263 -15.73 -7.81 0.72
CA LEU A 263 -16.80 -7.68 1.71
C LEU A 263 -17.80 -8.85 1.69
N HIS A 264 -17.51 -9.96 0.99
CA HIS A 264 -18.41 -11.13 0.94
C HIS A 264 -18.55 -11.82 2.30
N ASN A 265 -17.58 -11.64 3.21
CA ASN A 265 -17.67 -12.13 4.58
C ASN A 265 -18.81 -11.46 5.38
N ILE A 266 -19.29 -10.27 4.97
CA ILE A 266 -20.39 -9.52 5.59
C ILE A 266 -21.76 -10.00 5.06
N LEU A 267 -21.81 -10.51 3.82
CA LEU A 267 -23.02 -10.94 3.14
C LEU A 267 -23.41 -12.38 3.51
N ARG A 268 -24.72 -12.68 3.58
CA ARG A 268 -25.22 -14.05 3.83
C ARG A 268 -25.02 -14.96 2.64
N ASN A 269 -25.43 -14.49 1.47
CA ASN A 269 -25.44 -15.24 0.22
C ASN A 269 -24.76 -14.39 -0.88
N PRO A 270 -23.46 -14.13 -0.76
CA PRO A 270 -22.74 -13.41 -1.80
C PRO A 270 -22.69 -14.24 -3.09
N GLN A 271 -22.54 -13.56 -4.23
CA GLN A 271 -22.22 -14.22 -5.48
C GLN A 271 -20.87 -14.94 -5.38
N LEU A 272 -20.78 -16.13 -5.99
CA LEU A 272 -19.56 -16.94 -5.95
C LEU A 272 -18.44 -16.24 -6.72
N LEU A 273 -17.25 -16.20 -6.11
CA LEU A 273 -16.08 -15.71 -6.80
C LEU A 273 -15.76 -16.61 -8.00
N PRO A 274 -15.38 -16.04 -9.16
CA PRO A 274 -14.96 -16.84 -10.30
C PRO A 274 -13.76 -17.72 -9.90
N ASN A 275 -13.89 -19.03 -10.15
CA ASN A 275 -12.76 -19.97 -10.05
C ASN A 275 -11.78 -19.67 -11.19
N THR A 276 -10.95 -18.64 -11.03
CA THR A 276 -9.89 -18.36 -11.98
C THR A 276 -8.73 -19.29 -11.64
N PRO A 277 -8.39 -20.28 -12.48
CA PRO A 277 -7.25 -21.13 -12.22
C PRO A 277 -6.01 -20.25 -12.11
N THR A 278 -5.37 -20.23 -10.94
CA THR A 278 -4.14 -19.48 -10.78
C THR A 278 -3.09 -20.13 -11.67
N PRO A 279 -2.43 -19.38 -12.58
CA PRO A 279 -1.35 -19.92 -13.37
C PRO A 279 -0.33 -20.54 -12.41
N LYS A 280 0.08 -21.79 -12.64
CA LYS A 280 1.22 -22.31 -11.89
C LYS A 280 2.47 -21.68 -12.51
N ALA A 281 3.21 -20.91 -11.71
CA ALA A 281 4.45 -20.30 -12.15
C ALA A 281 5.53 -21.39 -12.27
N PHE A 282 5.52 -22.12 -13.37
CA PHE A 282 6.55 -23.10 -13.68
C PHE A 282 7.23 -22.73 -14.99
N THR A 283 8.10 -21.73 -14.91
CA THR A 283 9.24 -21.61 -15.81
C THR A 283 10.49 -21.73 -14.97
N THR A 284 10.86 -22.99 -14.68
CA THR A 284 12.26 -23.26 -14.38
C THR A 284 13.04 -22.86 -15.62
N CYS A 285 14.06 -22.01 -15.46
CA CYS A 285 15.08 -21.85 -16.49
C CYS A 285 15.65 -23.26 -16.73
N VAL A 286 15.22 -23.94 -17.80
CA VAL A 286 15.67 -25.30 -18.11
C VAL A 286 17.08 -25.16 -18.63
N ILE A 287 18.05 -25.57 -17.81
CA ILE A 287 19.45 -25.57 -18.19
C ILE A 287 19.74 -26.94 -18.78
N SER A 288 20.04 -26.98 -20.08
CA SER A 288 20.69 -28.13 -20.70
C SER A 288 22.19 -28.10 -20.37
N GLY A 289 22.60 -28.78 -19.30
CA GLY A 289 24.00 -29.04 -18.95
C GLY A 289 24.64 -28.06 -17.97
N LEU A 290 25.48 -28.60 -17.07
CA LEU A 290 26.31 -27.84 -16.13
C LEU A 290 27.36 -27.02 -16.89
N GLN A 291 27.06 -25.78 -17.28
CA GLN A 291 28.11 -24.87 -17.74
C GLN A 291 28.90 -24.35 -16.53
N ARG A 292 30.05 -24.97 -16.25
CA ARG A 292 31.10 -24.32 -15.45
C ARG A 292 31.55 -23.07 -16.21
N ARG A 293 31.06 -21.90 -15.83
CA ARG A 293 31.65 -20.64 -16.29
C ARG A 293 32.77 -20.26 -15.35
N ASN A 294 33.97 -20.06 -15.91
CA ASN A 294 35.02 -19.33 -15.21
C ASN A 294 34.46 -17.96 -14.83
N GLY A 295 34.66 -17.54 -13.57
CA GLY A 295 34.12 -16.31 -12.97
C GLY A 295 34.57 -14.99 -13.59
N ASN A 296 35.09 -14.98 -14.83
CA ASN A 296 35.45 -13.77 -15.56
C ASN A 296 34.20 -13.07 -16.10
N LEU A 297 33.44 -12.45 -15.20
CA LEU A 297 32.48 -11.41 -15.56
C LEU A 297 33.23 -10.09 -15.79
N SER A 298 32.94 -9.42 -16.89
CA SER A 298 33.50 -8.10 -17.18
C SER A 298 33.31 -7.14 -16.01
N GLY A 299 34.43 -6.66 -15.46
CA GLY A 299 34.46 -5.72 -14.34
C GLY A 299 34.28 -6.34 -12.95
N CYS A 300 34.03 -7.65 -12.81
CA CYS A 300 33.95 -8.34 -11.53
C CYS A 300 35.27 -9.06 -11.26
N ASN A 301 36.11 -8.52 -10.37
CA ASN A 301 37.41 -9.13 -10.03
C ASN A 301 37.24 -10.26 -9.00
N CYS A 302 36.71 -11.41 -9.42
CA CYS A 302 36.51 -12.58 -8.57
C CYS A 302 37.55 -13.66 -8.86
N LYS A 303 38.25 -14.11 -7.81
CA LYS A 303 39.13 -15.30 -7.86
C LYS A 303 38.45 -16.57 -7.34
N GLU A 304 37.22 -16.47 -6.85
CA GLU A 304 36.46 -17.60 -6.30
C GLU A 304 35.83 -18.43 -7.42
N ASN A 305 36.09 -19.75 -7.41
CA ASN A 305 35.44 -20.71 -8.28
C ASN A 305 34.16 -21.21 -7.61
N PHE A 306 33.01 -20.65 -8.00
CA PHE A 306 31.70 -21.14 -7.54
C PHE A 306 31.00 -21.90 -8.68
N SER A 307 30.69 -23.17 -8.45
CA SER A 307 29.72 -23.87 -9.28
C SER A 307 28.35 -23.47 -8.78
N THR A 308 27.59 -22.71 -9.57
CA THR A 308 26.13 -22.58 -9.31
C THR A 308 25.58 -23.99 -9.21
N GLY A 309 24.96 -24.31 -8.07
CA GLY A 309 24.47 -25.65 -7.79
C GLY A 309 23.41 -26.06 -8.82
N GLY A 310 23.85 -26.70 -9.90
CA GLY A 310 23.00 -27.42 -10.85
C GLY A 310 22.64 -28.82 -10.35
N THR A 311 22.73 -29.09 -9.04
CA THR A 311 22.71 -30.45 -8.49
C THR A 311 21.72 -30.63 -7.34
N TYR A 312 20.65 -29.83 -7.27
CA TYR A 312 19.47 -30.34 -6.55
C TYR A 312 18.80 -31.39 -7.42
N LEU A 313 18.62 -32.60 -6.91
CA LEU A 313 17.73 -33.56 -7.54
C LEU A 313 16.34 -32.89 -7.69
N PRO A 314 15.57 -33.15 -8.77
CA PRO A 314 14.30 -32.46 -9.01
C PRO A 314 13.35 -32.43 -7.81
N ASN A 315 13.34 -33.51 -7.00
CA ASN A 315 12.53 -33.62 -5.79
C ASN A 315 13.03 -32.75 -4.63
N GLU A 316 14.34 -32.55 -4.48
CA GLU A 316 14.92 -31.65 -3.47
C GLU A 316 14.67 -30.20 -3.83
N ARG A 317 14.82 -29.85 -5.12
CA ARG A 317 14.49 -28.52 -5.63
C ARG A 317 13.04 -28.16 -5.33
N ARG A 318 12.11 -29.08 -5.62
CA ARG A 318 10.68 -28.87 -5.40
C ARG A 318 10.35 -28.69 -3.92
N ARG A 319 10.91 -29.51 -3.03
CA ARG A 319 10.71 -29.37 -1.58
C ARG A 319 11.24 -28.04 -1.04
N ASN A 320 12.43 -27.62 -1.49
CA ASN A 320 13.00 -26.32 -1.09
C ASN A 320 12.15 -25.16 -1.62
N GLU A 321 11.66 -25.25 -2.85
CA GLU A 321 10.76 -24.26 -3.42
C GLU A 321 9.46 -24.16 -2.61
N GLU A 322 8.78 -25.28 -2.34
CA GLU A 322 7.55 -25.31 -1.53
C GLU A 322 7.74 -24.69 -0.13
N ALA A 323 8.90 -24.85 0.50
CA ALA A 323 9.22 -24.23 1.79
C ALA A 323 9.49 -22.71 1.72
N LEU A 324 10.02 -22.22 0.59
CA LEU A 324 10.44 -20.82 0.42
C LEU A 324 9.35 -19.94 -0.21
N ILE A 325 8.34 -20.53 -0.85
CA ILE A 325 7.14 -19.84 -1.38
C ILE A 325 5.86 -20.55 -0.88
N PRO A 326 5.62 -20.61 0.45
CA PRO A 326 4.55 -21.42 1.05
C PRO A 326 3.14 -21.03 0.57
N TRP A 327 2.97 -19.80 0.08
CA TRP A 327 1.68 -19.26 -0.39
C TRP A 327 1.57 -19.18 -1.91
N GLY A 328 2.49 -19.84 -2.62
CA GLY A 328 2.63 -19.76 -4.06
C GLY A 328 3.50 -18.59 -4.51
N ALA A 329 4.21 -18.81 -5.61
CA ALA A 329 5.05 -17.78 -6.23
C ALA A 329 4.20 -16.57 -6.69
N PRO A 330 4.66 -15.34 -6.46
CA PRO A 330 4.07 -14.16 -7.08
C PRO A 330 4.21 -14.21 -8.61
N ILE A 331 3.13 -13.87 -9.32
CA ILE A 331 3.06 -14.04 -10.79
C ILE A 331 2.87 -12.72 -11.49
N LEU A 332 3.71 -12.46 -12.49
CA LEU A 332 3.54 -11.34 -13.40
C LEU A 332 2.40 -11.65 -14.38
N LYS A 333 1.44 -10.75 -14.54
CA LYS A 333 0.36 -10.93 -15.53
C LYS A 333 0.84 -10.59 -16.94
N GLY A 334 0.25 -11.25 -17.94
CA GLY A 334 0.47 -10.94 -19.35
C GLY A 334 1.74 -11.55 -19.95
N THR A 335 2.14 -11.04 -21.12
CA THR A 335 3.25 -11.57 -21.93
C THR A 335 4.62 -11.41 -21.28
N ASP A 336 4.79 -10.42 -20.40
CA ASP A 336 6.04 -10.18 -19.67
C ASP A 336 6.48 -11.39 -18.84
N SER A 337 5.54 -12.25 -18.44
CA SER A 337 5.83 -13.48 -17.68
C SER A 337 6.76 -14.46 -18.41
N LEU A 338 6.80 -14.43 -19.75
CA LEU A 338 7.65 -15.31 -20.58
C LEU A 338 9.15 -15.00 -20.42
N ALA A 339 9.48 -13.79 -19.97
CA ALA A 339 10.85 -13.36 -19.72
C ALA A 339 11.35 -13.73 -18.30
N VAL A 340 10.50 -14.32 -17.46
CA VAL A 340 10.81 -14.61 -16.06
C VAL A 340 11.33 -16.04 -15.88
N CYS A 341 12.42 -16.17 -15.13
CA CYS A 341 13.01 -17.44 -14.71
C CYS A 341 13.00 -17.60 -13.19
N HIS A 342 12.51 -18.74 -12.71
CA HIS A 342 12.55 -19.09 -11.29
C HIS A 342 13.85 -19.81 -10.94
N LEU A 343 14.65 -19.16 -10.11
CA LEU A 343 15.97 -19.60 -9.67
C LEU A 343 15.89 -19.99 -8.19
N VAL A 344 15.95 -21.29 -7.93
CA VAL A 344 15.90 -21.86 -6.58
C VAL A 344 17.33 -21.97 -6.05
N ASN A 345 17.59 -21.36 -4.90
CA ASN A 345 18.82 -21.48 -4.12
C ASN A 345 18.49 -22.11 -2.77
N SER A 346 19.50 -22.38 -1.93
CA SER A 346 19.30 -23.07 -0.65
C SER A 346 18.40 -22.28 0.32
N ASP A 347 18.63 -20.97 0.43
CA ASP A 347 17.93 -20.12 1.41
C ASP A 347 16.89 -19.18 0.78
N TYR A 348 16.81 -19.12 -0.55
CA TYR A 348 15.91 -18.18 -1.23
C TYR A 348 15.54 -18.65 -2.64
N VAL A 349 14.36 -18.23 -3.11
CA VAL A 349 13.90 -18.36 -4.50
C VAL A 349 13.82 -16.96 -5.11
N THR A 350 14.35 -16.80 -6.32
CA THR A 350 14.30 -15.53 -7.06
C THR A 350 13.59 -15.70 -8.39
N ALA A 351 12.66 -14.80 -8.71
CA ALA A 351 12.14 -14.63 -10.05
C ALA A 351 12.96 -13.58 -10.79
N PHE A 352 13.81 -14.02 -11.71
CA PHE A 352 14.71 -13.16 -12.48
C PHE A 352 14.11 -12.82 -13.85
N HIS A 353 14.06 -11.54 -14.20
CA HIS A 353 13.57 -11.08 -15.50
C HIS A 353 14.74 -10.91 -16.47
N LYS A 354 14.77 -11.72 -17.53
CA LYS A 354 15.90 -11.78 -18.48
C LYS A 354 16.16 -10.45 -19.20
N GLU A 355 15.10 -9.75 -19.60
CA GLU A 355 15.24 -8.47 -20.33
C GLU A 355 15.67 -7.33 -19.40
N LEU A 356 15.01 -7.15 -18.25
CA LEU A 356 15.40 -6.15 -17.25
C LEU A 356 16.77 -6.43 -16.61
N LYS A 357 17.28 -7.67 -16.73
CA LYS A 357 18.50 -8.16 -16.07
C LYS A 357 18.47 -7.95 -14.55
N LEU A 358 17.29 -8.08 -13.95
CA LEU A 358 17.04 -7.86 -12.52
C LEU A 358 16.11 -8.93 -11.94
N PRO A 359 16.23 -9.24 -10.64
CA PRO A 359 15.19 -9.96 -9.92
C PRO A 359 13.94 -9.08 -9.79
N LEU A 360 12.77 -9.62 -10.14
CA LEU A 360 11.47 -8.98 -9.85
C LEU A 360 11.08 -9.15 -8.39
N TRP A 361 11.39 -10.32 -7.83
CA TRP A 361 11.17 -10.64 -6.43
C TRP A 361 12.09 -11.78 -5.99
N THR A 362 12.38 -11.78 -4.69
CA THR A 362 13.07 -12.84 -3.96
C THR A 362 12.22 -13.21 -2.75
N SER A 363 11.95 -14.50 -2.58
CA SER A 363 11.22 -15.08 -1.45
C SER A 363 12.16 -15.92 -0.58
N PHE A 364 12.07 -15.77 0.73
CA PHE A 364 12.88 -16.51 1.70
C PHE A 364 12.19 -16.58 3.07
N THR A 365 12.67 -17.46 3.94
CA THR A 365 12.14 -17.63 5.29
C THR A 365 13.21 -17.32 6.33
N ILE A 366 12.88 -16.45 7.28
CA ILE A 366 13.75 -16.07 8.41
C ILE A 366 13.23 -16.80 9.64
N SER A 367 14.10 -17.50 10.37
CA SER A 367 13.77 -18.13 11.66
C SER A 367 14.64 -17.58 12.77
N LYS A 368 14.25 -17.81 14.04
CA LYS A 368 15.04 -17.50 15.25
C LYS A 368 16.53 -17.92 15.17
N LYS A 369 16.85 -18.95 14.40
CA LYS A 369 18.23 -19.48 14.27
C LYS A 369 19.08 -18.70 13.29
N ASN A 370 18.44 -18.12 12.26
CA ASN A 370 19.10 -17.42 11.16
C ASN A 370 18.92 -15.89 11.27
N SER A 371 18.12 -15.43 12.24
CA SER A 371 17.96 -14.03 12.62
C SER A 371 19.11 -13.56 13.50
N LEU A 372 19.51 -12.30 13.35
CA LEU A 372 20.70 -11.73 13.97
C LEU A 372 20.36 -11.00 15.27
N PHE A 373 20.95 -11.47 16.38
CA PHE A 373 21.32 -10.64 17.54
C PHE A 373 22.84 -10.66 17.83
N SER A 374 23.66 -11.36 17.04
CA SER A 374 25.13 -11.38 17.20
C SER A 374 25.85 -10.59 16.08
N GLY A 375 25.98 -9.28 16.24
CA GLY A 375 26.95 -8.46 15.53
C GLY A 375 26.53 -7.93 14.14
N THR A 376 26.67 -6.62 13.97
CA THR A 376 26.48 -5.88 12.70
C THR A 376 27.45 -6.30 11.58
N SER A 377 28.45 -7.15 11.88
CA SER A 377 29.52 -7.55 10.97
C SER A 377 29.05 -8.36 9.76
N LYS A 378 27.93 -9.09 9.83
CA LYS A 378 27.38 -9.78 8.64
C LYS A 378 26.79 -8.83 7.60
N PHE A 379 26.24 -7.67 8.02
CA PHE A 379 25.65 -6.71 7.07
C PHE A 379 26.69 -6.01 6.18
N THR A 380 27.97 -6.05 6.56
CA THR A 380 29.07 -5.34 5.91
C THR A 380 30.01 -6.23 5.11
N SER A 381 29.85 -7.57 5.15
CA SER A 381 30.69 -8.50 4.39
C SER A 381 30.50 -8.31 2.88
N SER A 382 31.48 -7.69 2.24
CA SER A 382 31.53 -7.50 0.79
C SER A 382 32.36 -8.61 0.17
N LYS A 383 31.70 -9.66 -0.32
CA LYS A 383 32.32 -10.64 -1.23
C LYS A 383 32.21 -10.14 -2.67
N CYS A 384 33.00 -10.72 -3.57
CA CYS A 384 32.97 -10.35 -4.99
C CYS A 384 31.76 -10.99 -5.71
N TRP A 385 31.30 -10.37 -6.80
CA TRP A 385 30.12 -10.77 -7.58
C TRP A 385 30.39 -11.88 -8.61
N LEU A 386 29.52 -12.89 -8.63
CA LEU A 386 29.66 -14.13 -9.37
C LEU A 386 28.62 -14.25 -10.50
N ALA A 387 29.01 -14.90 -11.59
CA ALA A 387 28.09 -15.18 -12.69
C ALA A 387 27.12 -16.28 -12.31
N ASP A 388 25.85 -16.11 -12.67
CA ASP A 388 24.88 -17.17 -12.56
C ASP A 388 24.90 -18.03 -13.84
N GLY A 389 25.49 -19.23 -13.75
CA GLY A 389 25.59 -20.16 -14.88
C GLY A 389 24.24 -20.66 -15.40
N ARG A 390 23.14 -20.40 -14.67
CA ARG A 390 21.77 -20.75 -15.06
C ARG A 390 21.18 -19.78 -16.08
N ILE A 391 21.76 -18.59 -16.22
CA ILE A 391 21.30 -17.52 -17.12
C ILE A 391 22.34 -17.29 -18.23
N PRO A 392 21.92 -17.22 -19.51
CA PRO A 392 22.82 -16.86 -20.61
C PRO A 392 23.50 -15.49 -20.40
N ALA A 393 24.71 -15.29 -20.95
CA ALA A 393 25.52 -14.10 -20.66
C ALA A 393 24.84 -12.80 -21.13
N GLU A 394 24.18 -12.87 -22.29
CA GLU A 394 23.44 -11.79 -22.92
C GLU A 394 22.26 -11.28 -22.07
N ASN A 395 21.70 -12.16 -21.24
CA ASN A 395 20.57 -11.88 -20.34
C ASN A 395 21.03 -11.57 -18.91
N LEU A 396 22.33 -11.44 -18.67
CA LEU A 396 22.90 -11.20 -17.35
C LEU A 396 23.56 -9.82 -17.27
N ALA A 397 23.34 -9.11 -16.16
CA ALA A 397 24.10 -7.92 -15.84
C ALA A 397 25.56 -8.27 -15.45
N ASN A 398 26.48 -7.32 -15.59
CA ASN A 398 27.86 -7.45 -15.12
C ASN A 398 28.27 -6.21 -14.32
N CYS A 399 29.43 -6.26 -13.65
CA CYS A 399 29.88 -5.16 -12.81
C CYS A 399 30.21 -3.87 -13.60
N THR A 400 30.54 -3.96 -14.90
CA THR A 400 30.68 -2.77 -15.74
C THR A 400 29.36 -2.04 -15.92
N HIS A 401 28.24 -2.74 -16.14
CA HIS A 401 26.92 -2.10 -16.25
C HIS A 401 26.58 -1.26 -15.01
N TYR A 402 26.84 -1.78 -13.81
CA TYR A 402 26.61 -1.02 -12.57
C TYR A 402 27.61 0.12 -12.35
N ARG A 403 28.87 -0.03 -12.77
CA ARG A 403 29.84 1.06 -12.75
C ARG A 403 29.44 2.21 -13.66
N GLU A 404 28.92 1.91 -14.86
CA GLU A 404 28.38 2.94 -15.76
C GLU A 404 27.13 3.59 -15.17
N LEU A 405 26.22 2.79 -14.59
CA LEU A 405 25.03 3.31 -13.91
C LEU A 405 25.39 4.25 -12.75
N ALA A 406 26.45 3.96 -11.99
CA ALA A 406 26.93 4.81 -10.91
C ALA A 406 27.51 6.16 -11.37
N LYS A 407 27.90 6.30 -12.65
CA LYS A 407 28.30 7.60 -13.22
C LYS A 407 27.10 8.52 -13.45
N GLU A 408 25.97 7.95 -13.84
CA GLU A 408 24.71 8.68 -14.08
C GLU A 408 23.96 8.94 -12.77
N TYR A 409 24.01 7.99 -11.83
CA TYR A 409 23.34 8.04 -10.54
C TYR A 409 24.38 7.98 -9.41
N PRO A 410 24.90 9.14 -8.96
CA PRO A 410 25.92 9.18 -7.90
C PRO A 410 25.49 8.44 -6.63
N GLY A 411 26.39 7.64 -6.08
CA GLY A 411 26.16 6.85 -4.87
C GLY A 411 25.37 5.55 -5.08
N LEU A 412 24.96 5.23 -6.31
CA LEU A 412 24.30 3.96 -6.63
C LEU A 412 25.31 2.82 -6.72
N GLN A 413 24.98 1.66 -6.14
CA GLN A 413 25.83 0.46 -6.13
C GLN A 413 24.99 -0.80 -6.33
N GLN A 414 25.55 -1.83 -6.97
CA GLN A 414 24.92 -3.16 -6.95
C GLN A 414 24.94 -3.75 -5.55
N ARG A 415 23.80 -4.22 -5.06
CA ARG A 415 23.61 -4.84 -3.74
C ARG A 415 22.72 -6.09 -3.86
N PRO A 416 22.88 -7.07 -2.96
CA PRO A 416 22.08 -8.29 -3.03
C PRO A 416 20.66 -8.02 -2.53
N LEU A 417 19.65 -8.51 -3.26
CA LEU A 417 18.24 -8.41 -2.86
C LEU A 417 17.95 -9.36 -1.70
N PHE A 418 18.30 -10.64 -1.82
CA PHE A 418 18.38 -11.53 -0.66
C PHE A 418 19.55 -11.10 0.24
N PRO A 419 19.32 -10.71 1.49
CA PRO A 419 20.39 -10.19 2.35
C PRO A 419 21.34 -11.28 2.83
N ILE A 420 22.66 -11.04 2.69
CA ILE A 420 23.70 -11.95 3.22
C ILE A 420 23.57 -12.22 4.72
N ALA A 421 22.98 -11.26 5.45
CA ALA A 421 22.67 -11.35 6.87
C ALA A 421 21.81 -12.57 7.25
N PHE A 422 20.98 -13.08 6.32
CA PHE A 422 20.08 -14.20 6.55
C PHE A 422 20.54 -15.52 5.88
N ALA A 423 21.74 -15.55 5.33
CA ALA A 423 22.33 -16.78 4.79
C ALA A 423 22.61 -17.79 5.91
N SER A 424 22.21 -19.04 5.72
CA SER A 424 22.30 -20.11 6.71
C SER A 424 23.69 -20.76 6.80
N SER A 425 24.52 -20.61 5.77
CA SER A 425 25.84 -21.23 5.67
C SER A 425 26.80 -20.41 4.80
N GLU A 426 28.11 -20.66 4.90
CA GLU A 426 29.11 -20.04 4.02
C GLU A 426 28.87 -20.34 2.53
N THR A 427 28.35 -21.54 2.22
CA THR A 427 27.98 -21.91 0.85
C THR A 427 26.80 -21.07 0.36
N SER A 428 25.82 -20.83 1.23
CA SER A 428 24.70 -19.92 0.93
C SER A 428 25.18 -18.49 0.73
N GLU A 429 26.16 -18.01 1.51
CA GLU A 429 26.74 -16.67 1.35
C GLU A 429 27.34 -16.45 -0.05
N LEU A 430 27.92 -17.49 -0.67
CA LEU A 430 28.39 -17.40 -2.07
C LEU A 430 27.23 -17.22 -3.05
N SER A 431 26.12 -17.94 -2.84
CA SER A 431 24.91 -17.80 -3.67
C SER A 431 24.28 -16.42 -3.57
N VAL A 432 24.51 -15.67 -2.48
CA VAL A 432 24.04 -14.29 -2.33
C VAL A 432 24.71 -13.34 -3.31
N GLN A 433 25.95 -13.63 -3.72
CA GLN A 433 26.74 -12.80 -4.63
C GLN A 433 26.52 -13.12 -6.11
N LEU A 434 25.52 -13.93 -6.45
CA LEU A 434 25.16 -14.16 -7.85
C LEU A 434 24.59 -12.88 -8.46
N MET A 435 24.98 -12.56 -9.70
CA MET A 435 24.46 -11.40 -10.45
C MET A 435 22.93 -11.42 -10.62
N THR A 436 22.29 -12.58 -10.52
CA THR A 436 20.82 -12.73 -10.53
C THR A 436 20.14 -12.26 -9.25
N ASN A 437 20.91 -12.04 -8.18
CA ASN A 437 20.46 -11.43 -6.93
C ASN A 437 20.85 -9.94 -6.83
N ALA A 438 21.55 -9.39 -7.83
CA ALA A 438 22.01 -8.01 -7.81
C ALA A 438 20.89 -7.02 -8.15
N VAL A 439 20.77 -5.95 -7.36
CA VAL A 439 19.87 -4.82 -7.60
C VAL A 439 20.60 -3.49 -7.37
N PRO A 440 20.29 -2.43 -8.13
CA PRO A 440 20.90 -1.12 -7.93
C PRO A 440 20.30 -0.42 -6.72
N MET A 441 21.14 -0.05 -5.76
CA MET A 441 20.71 0.56 -4.50
C MET A 441 21.60 1.76 -4.13
N TYR A 442 21.00 2.89 -3.80
CA TYR A 442 21.70 4.08 -3.33
C TYR A 442 22.34 3.81 -1.98
N GLN A 443 23.58 4.26 -1.82
CA GLN A 443 24.35 4.08 -0.60
C GLN A 443 23.62 4.68 0.61
N HIS A 444 23.02 5.87 0.47
CA HIS A 444 22.25 6.52 1.54
C HIS A 444 21.01 5.71 1.92
N PHE A 445 20.17 5.34 0.94
CA PHE A 445 19.03 4.46 1.18
C PHE A 445 19.43 3.17 1.90
N ARG A 446 20.54 2.55 1.46
CA ARG A 446 21.05 1.31 2.07
C ARG A 446 21.42 1.51 3.54
N SER A 447 22.21 2.52 3.85
CA SER A 447 22.74 2.73 5.22
C SER A 447 21.67 3.17 6.19
N GLU A 448 20.75 4.03 5.75
CA GLU A 448 19.76 4.64 6.64
C GLU A 448 18.47 3.83 6.72
N MET A 449 17.92 3.39 5.59
CA MET A 449 16.58 2.80 5.55
C MET A 449 16.62 1.29 5.40
N TRP A 450 17.34 0.78 4.40
CA TRP A 450 17.35 -0.66 4.13
C TRP A 450 17.91 -1.46 5.30
N LEU A 451 19.02 -1.01 5.89
CA LEU A 451 19.60 -1.67 7.07
C LEU A 451 18.62 -1.72 8.25
N GLN A 452 17.92 -0.61 8.52
CA GLN A 452 16.90 -0.55 9.58
C GLN A 452 15.74 -1.50 9.31
N PHE A 453 15.31 -1.61 8.04
CA PHE A 453 14.28 -2.57 7.65
C PHE A 453 14.72 -4.01 7.92
N LEU A 454 15.97 -4.37 7.58
CA LEU A 454 16.50 -5.71 7.84
C LEU A 454 16.61 -6.01 9.34
N ILE A 455 16.94 -5.00 10.17
CA ILE A 455 16.93 -5.12 11.62
C ILE A 455 15.50 -5.39 12.13
N LEU A 456 14.48 -4.71 11.59
CA LEU A 456 13.08 -4.96 11.94
C LEU A 456 12.66 -6.39 11.58
N LEU A 457 13.00 -6.88 10.39
CA LEU A 457 12.74 -8.27 10.01
C LEU A 457 13.37 -9.27 11.00
N SER A 458 14.61 -9.00 11.43
CA SER A 458 15.28 -9.82 12.45
C SER A 458 14.49 -9.83 13.76
N LYS A 459 14.15 -8.65 14.30
CA LYS A 459 13.35 -8.53 15.53
C LYS A 459 12.00 -9.25 15.43
N TRP A 460 11.29 -9.07 14.32
CA TRP A 460 9.99 -9.70 14.09
C TRP A 460 10.09 -11.22 14.00
N SER A 461 11.14 -11.77 13.40
CA SER A 461 11.34 -13.23 13.33
C SER A 461 11.60 -13.85 14.71
N HIS A 462 12.21 -13.10 15.64
CA HIS A 462 12.30 -13.52 17.04
C HIS A 462 10.94 -13.53 17.73
N LYS A 463 10.08 -12.55 17.44
CA LYS A 463 8.73 -12.46 18.02
C LYS A 463 7.80 -13.57 17.53
N PHE A 464 7.79 -13.87 16.23
CA PHE A 464 6.83 -14.80 15.60
C PHE A 464 7.41 -16.17 15.25
N SER A 465 8.55 -16.55 15.84
CA SER A 465 9.32 -17.78 15.56
C SER A 465 9.93 -17.88 14.15
N SER A 466 9.20 -17.49 13.11
CA SER A 466 9.65 -17.41 11.74
C SER A 466 8.78 -16.46 10.90
N LEU A 467 9.36 -15.88 9.85
CA LEU A 467 8.67 -15.05 8.87
C LEU A 467 8.96 -15.57 7.46
N ASN A 468 7.98 -15.56 6.57
CA ASN A 468 8.25 -15.62 5.13
C ASN A 468 8.24 -14.20 4.55
N VAL A 469 9.27 -13.85 3.79
CA VAL A 469 9.48 -12.51 3.25
C VAL A 469 9.63 -12.61 1.74
N VAL A 470 8.80 -11.84 1.01
CA VAL A 470 8.95 -11.60 -0.42
C VAL A 470 9.31 -10.14 -0.64
N MET A 471 10.46 -9.85 -1.22
CA MET A 471 10.89 -8.48 -1.50
C MET A 471 11.40 -8.32 -2.93
N GLY A 472 11.35 -7.11 -3.47
CA GLY A 472 11.80 -6.83 -4.83
C GLY A 472 11.77 -5.35 -5.20
N PRO A 473 12.31 -5.00 -6.38
CA PRO A 473 12.20 -3.65 -6.91
C PRO A 473 10.78 -3.33 -7.37
N ALA A 474 10.41 -2.05 -7.26
CA ALA A 474 9.16 -1.49 -7.72
C ALA A 474 9.41 -0.17 -8.46
N PHE A 475 8.67 0.05 -9.55
CA PHE A 475 8.88 1.16 -10.46
C PHE A 475 7.62 2.01 -10.61
N ASP A 476 7.75 3.30 -10.33
CA ASP A 476 6.73 4.34 -10.47
C ASP A 476 7.39 5.60 -11.03
N ILE A 477 8.06 5.46 -12.18
CA ILE A 477 8.82 6.55 -12.82
C ILE A 477 7.94 7.74 -13.21
N ASN A 478 6.63 7.52 -13.35
CA ASN A 478 5.62 8.53 -13.65
C ASN A 478 5.04 9.19 -12.38
N GLY A 479 5.36 8.67 -11.20
CA GLY A 479 4.87 9.16 -9.91
C GLY A 479 3.36 9.04 -9.73
N ASN A 480 2.71 8.12 -10.44
CA ASN A 480 1.25 7.95 -10.48
C ASN A 480 0.76 6.73 -9.68
N GLY A 481 1.66 6.00 -9.03
CA GLY A 481 1.34 4.82 -8.24
C GLY A 481 0.99 3.59 -9.08
N VAL A 482 1.37 3.56 -10.36
CA VAL A 482 1.07 2.46 -11.29
C VAL A 482 2.35 1.99 -11.97
N ARG A 483 2.47 0.67 -12.18
CA ARG A 483 3.58 0.08 -12.94
C ARG A 483 3.69 0.72 -14.34
N PRO A 484 4.87 1.24 -14.74
CA PRO A 484 5.10 1.71 -16.11
C PRO A 484 5.20 0.53 -17.09
N HIS A 485 5.11 0.80 -18.39
CA HIS A 485 5.38 -0.24 -19.38
C HIS A 485 6.85 -0.66 -19.33
N ILE A 486 7.13 -1.94 -19.61
CA ILE A 486 8.49 -2.47 -19.56
C ILE A 486 9.45 -1.75 -20.52
N LYS A 487 8.95 -1.28 -21.67
CA LYS A 487 9.71 -0.50 -22.64
C LYS A 487 10.19 0.85 -22.07
N ASP A 488 9.41 1.45 -21.17
CA ASP A 488 9.78 2.71 -20.52
C ASP A 488 10.88 2.50 -19.47
N LEU A 489 10.97 1.29 -18.89
CA LEU A 489 12.04 0.90 -17.97
C LEU A 489 13.33 0.57 -18.71
N MET A 490 13.23 0.00 -19.91
CA MET A 490 14.37 -0.49 -20.71
C MET A 490 15.00 0.59 -21.61
N LYS A 491 14.82 1.86 -21.28
CA LYS A 491 15.38 2.95 -22.08
C LYS A 491 16.92 2.86 -22.10
N ASP A 492 17.50 2.93 -23.30
CA ASP A 492 18.95 2.85 -23.56
C ASP A 492 19.61 1.50 -23.19
N ASP A 493 18.84 0.40 -23.11
CA ASP A 493 19.32 -0.95 -22.73
C ASP A 493 20.06 -1.01 -21.37
N LYS A 494 19.82 -0.02 -20.51
CA LYS A 494 20.41 0.09 -19.18
C LYS A 494 19.58 -0.70 -18.16
N ILE A 495 20.25 -1.08 -17.06
CA ILE A 495 19.58 -1.65 -15.89
C ILE A 495 18.70 -0.56 -15.26
N PRO A 496 17.37 -0.75 -15.12
CA PRO A 496 16.50 0.27 -14.58
C PRO A 496 16.77 0.48 -13.08
N VAL A 497 16.70 1.73 -12.63
CA VAL A 497 16.82 2.09 -11.21
C VAL A 497 15.43 2.04 -10.57
N PRO A 498 15.19 1.20 -9.54
CA PRO A 498 13.92 1.15 -8.84
C PRO A 498 13.60 2.48 -8.19
N THR A 499 12.33 2.88 -8.25
CA THR A 499 11.83 4.03 -7.48
C THR A 499 11.50 3.66 -6.03
N HIS A 500 11.20 2.39 -5.80
CA HIS A 500 10.84 1.82 -4.51
C HIS A 500 11.40 0.41 -4.40
N TYR A 501 11.56 -0.08 -3.18
CA TYR A 501 11.67 -1.50 -2.88
C TYR A 501 10.43 -1.91 -2.11
N PHE A 502 9.78 -3.00 -2.53
CA PHE A 502 8.64 -3.55 -1.81
C PHE A 502 9.08 -4.70 -0.91
N ALA A 503 8.31 -4.93 0.14
CA ALA A 503 8.37 -6.14 0.94
C ALA A 503 6.96 -6.58 1.34
N VAL A 504 6.70 -7.88 1.27
CA VAL A 504 5.50 -8.55 1.76
C VAL A 504 5.96 -9.60 2.77
N VAL A 505 5.65 -9.37 4.04
CA VAL A 505 6.09 -10.17 5.18
C VAL A 505 4.88 -10.93 5.70
N THR A 506 4.94 -12.26 5.70
CA THR A 506 3.89 -13.12 6.26
C THR A 506 4.39 -13.88 7.48
N TYR A 507 3.50 -14.06 8.44
CA TYR A 507 3.78 -14.68 9.73
C TYR A 507 2.51 -15.39 10.22
N CYS A 508 2.68 -16.28 11.20
CA CYS A 508 1.55 -16.94 11.83
C CYS A 508 1.04 -16.05 12.97
N HIS A 509 -0.28 -15.87 13.06
CA HIS A 509 -0.90 -15.10 14.14
C HIS A 509 -0.48 -15.62 15.53
N SER A 510 -0.34 -16.94 15.67
CA SER A 510 0.26 -17.55 16.87
C SER A 510 1.77 -17.46 16.82
N THR A 511 2.36 -16.79 17.81
CA THR A 511 3.81 -16.54 17.91
C THR A 511 4.66 -17.80 18.06
N ASP A 512 4.06 -18.91 18.52
CA ASP A 512 4.76 -20.17 18.79
C ASP A 512 4.72 -21.13 17.59
N ILE A 513 3.93 -20.82 16.56
CA ILE A 513 3.77 -21.67 15.37
C ILE A 513 4.65 -21.11 14.23
N PRO A 514 5.64 -21.87 13.75
CA PRO A 514 6.41 -21.49 12.58
C PRO A 514 5.55 -21.41 11.32
N ILE A 515 5.93 -20.51 10.40
CA ILE A 515 5.19 -20.18 9.18
C ILE A 515 5.04 -21.38 8.26
N GLU A 516 6.03 -22.27 8.28
CA GLU A 516 6.10 -23.52 7.51
C GLU A 516 5.02 -24.53 7.93
N THR A 517 4.50 -24.40 9.15
CA THR A 517 3.44 -25.26 9.71
C THR A 517 2.13 -24.52 9.97
N CYS A 518 2.09 -23.23 9.65
CA CYS A 518 0.93 -22.37 9.90
C CYS A 518 -0.23 -22.74 8.97
N ARG A 519 -1.45 -22.78 9.50
CA ARG A 519 -2.64 -22.98 8.66
C ARG A 519 -2.90 -21.70 7.86
N SER A 520 -3.38 -21.85 6.63
CA SER A 520 -3.64 -20.70 5.76
C SER A 520 -4.64 -19.69 6.31
N ALA A 521 -5.52 -20.12 7.22
CA ALA A 521 -6.50 -19.25 7.89
C ALA A 521 -5.90 -18.38 9.00
N ASP A 522 -4.72 -18.75 9.52
CA ASP A 522 -4.06 -18.09 10.66
C ASP A 522 -2.88 -17.21 10.21
N ILE A 523 -2.70 -17.01 8.91
CA ILE A 523 -1.64 -16.16 8.35
C ILE A 523 -2.07 -14.69 8.46
N GLU A 524 -1.12 -13.84 8.83
CA GLU A 524 -1.23 -12.40 8.74
C GLU A 524 -0.09 -11.82 7.89
N VAL A 525 -0.22 -10.55 7.48
CA VAL A 525 0.69 -9.91 6.53
C VAL A 525 0.99 -8.45 6.90
N LEU A 526 2.24 -8.04 6.75
CA LEU A 526 2.62 -6.63 6.57
C LEU A 526 3.21 -6.43 5.19
N SER A 527 2.92 -5.28 4.58
CA SER A 527 3.53 -4.92 3.31
C SER A 527 3.96 -3.47 3.25
N PHE A 528 5.02 -3.23 2.47
CA PHE A 528 5.74 -1.96 2.41
C PHE A 528 6.07 -1.60 0.97
N LEU A 529 6.06 -0.30 0.68
CA LEU A 529 6.58 0.31 -0.55
C LEU A 529 7.59 1.39 -0.16
N ILE A 530 8.83 0.98 0.06
CA ILE A 530 9.88 1.80 0.66
C ILE A 530 10.54 2.66 -0.44
N PRO A 531 10.46 4.01 -0.38
CA PRO A 531 11.05 4.87 -1.40
C PRO A 531 12.57 4.74 -1.51
N HIS A 532 13.06 4.50 -2.73
CA HIS A 532 14.48 4.34 -3.02
C HIS A 532 15.10 5.68 -3.41
N ARG A 533 15.64 6.42 -2.42
CA ARG A 533 16.14 7.79 -2.58
C ARG A 533 17.62 7.92 -2.27
N ASN A 534 18.29 8.89 -2.91
CA ASN A 534 19.68 9.24 -2.63
C ASN A 534 19.84 10.42 -1.66
N TYR A 535 18.75 10.88 -1.04
CA TYR A 535 18.70 11.97 -0.07
C TYR A 535 17.82 11.56 1.12
N PRO A 536 17.99 12.21 2.30
CA PRO A 536 17.14 11.95 3.46
C PRO A 536 15.70 12.36 3.17
N ASP A 537 14.73 11.54 3.56
CA ASP A 537 13.32 11.75 3.21
C ASP A 537 12.70 12.92 4.01
N ASN A 538 12.17 12.67 5.21
CA ASN A 538 11.59 13.68 6.10
C ASN A 538 12.17 13.65 7.53
N CYS A 539 13.34 13.03 7.71
CA CYS A 539 14.01 12.88 9.02
C CYS A 539 13.11 12.30 10.13
N GLN A 540 12.10 11.51 9.74
CA GLN A 540 11.24 10.77 10.65
C GLN A 540 12.04 9.73 11.41
N ASN A 541 11.54 9.34 12.59
CA ASN A 541 12.06 8.13 13.22
C ASN A 541 11.70 6.89 12.39
N VAL A 542 12.45 5.82 12.61
CA VAL A 542 12.40 4.59 11.80
C VAL A 542 11.00 3.97 11.77
N ASN A 543 10.32 3.90 12.91
CA ASN A 543 9.00 3.25 13.01
C ASN A 543 7.93 4.07 12.29
N GLU A 544 7.91 5.39 12.52
CA GLU A 544 7.00 6.29 11.81
C GLU A 544 7.21 6.24 10.31
N TYR A 545 8.46 6.21 9.85
CA TYR A 545 8.78 6.09 8.43
C TYR A 545 8.21 4.81 7.82
N PHE A 546 8.45 3.64 8.44
CA PHE A 546 7.98 2.37 7.88
C PHE A 546 6.48 2.20 7.98
N LEU A 547 5.84 2.75 9.01
CA LEU A 547 4.37 2.79 9.09
C LEU A 547 3.82 3.69 7.97
N LYS A 548 4.43 4.86 7.75
CA LYS A 548 4.05 5.79 6.68
C LYS A 548 4.22 5.20 5.29
N HIS A 549 5.22 4.36 5.08
CA HIS A 549 5.46 3.68 3.80
C HIS A 549 4.94 2.23 3.78
N SER A 550 4.09 1.88 4.76
CA SER A 550 3.28 0.67 4.68
C SER A 550 2.22 0.83 3.59
N ALA A 551 1.77 -0.31 3.06
CA ALA A 551 0.73 -0.35 2.04
C ALA A 551 0.00 -1.69 2.10
N LYS A 552 -1.14 -1.80 1.42
CA LYS A 552 -1.78 -3.09 1.19
C LYS A 552 -0.92 -3.90 0.22
N VAL A 553 -1.01 -5.23 0.26
CA VAL A 553 -0.38 -6.06 -0.79
C VAL A 553 -0.99 -5.71 -2.15
N LYS A 554 -2.27 -5.30 -2.20
CA LYS A 554 -2.90 -4.78 -3.43
C LYS A 554 -2.18 -3.57 -4.03
N ASP A 555 -1.63 -2.68 -3.22
CA ASP A 555 -0.87 -1.52 -3.70
C ASP A 555 0.48 -1.98 -4.26
N VAL A 556 1.12 -2.97 -3.62
CA VAL A 556 2.32 -3.63 -4.16
C VAL A 556 2.01 -4.30 -5.50
N GLU A 557 0.88 -5.00 -5.64
CA GLU A 557 0.44 -5.61 -6.90
C GLU A 557 0.29 -4.57 -8.02
N ILE A 558 -0.25 -3.39 -7.73
CA ILE A 558 -0.46 -2.33 -8.73
C ILE A 558 0.88 -1.78 -9.26
N ILE A 559 1.86 -1.55 -8.39
CA ILE A 559 3.15 -0.97 -8.78
C ILE A 559 4.11 -2.02 -9.37
N THR A 560 3.98 -3.29 -8.97
CA THR A 560 4.86 -4.38 -9.45
C THR A 560 4.26 -5.16 -10.61
N GLY A 561 2.94 -5.12 -10.80
CA GLY A 561 2.20 -5.98 -11.72
C GLY A 561 2.17 -7.46 -11.30
N LEU A 562 2.68 -7.79 -10.11
CA LEU A 562 2.65 -9.13 -9.54
C LEU A 562 1.25 -9.44 -8.99
N ASN A 563 0.95 -10.73 -8.87
CA ASN A 563 -0.19 -11.24 -8.13
C ASN A 563 0.30 -12.18 -7.03
N PHE A 564 -0.07 -11.91 -5.78
CA PHE A 564 0.40 -12.66 -4.61
C PHE A 564 -0.63 -13.69 -4.15
N PHE A 565 -0.17 -14.64 -3.32
CA PHE A 565 -0.98 -15.66 -2.65
C PHE A 565 -1.70 -16.61 -3.62
N THR A 566 -0.98 -17.01 -4.67
CA THR A 566 -1.54 -17.72 -5.82
C THR A 566 -1.98 -19.16 -5.52
N GLN A 567 -1.51 -19.72 -4.40
CA GLN A 567 -1.91 -21.05 -3.94
C GLN A 567 -2.91 -21.02 -2.76
N LEU A 568 -3.35 -19.82 -2.33
CA LEU A 568 -4.38 -19.70 -1.30
C LEU A 568 -5.78 -19.69 -1.92
N SER A 569 -6.79 -19.97 -1.09
CA SER A 569 -8.20 -19.82 -1.51
C SER A 569 -8.48 -18.35 -1.90
N PRO A 570 -9.39 -18.08 -2.85
CA PRO A 570 -9.69 -16.71 -3.29
C PRO A 570 -10.03 -15.77 -2.14
N TYR A 571 -10.82 -16.21 -1.16
CA TYR A 571 -11.19 -15.39 0.00
C TYR A 571 -10.01 -15.12 0.93
N THR A 572 -9.20 -16.14 1.23
CA THR A 572 -7.97 -15.95 2.04
C THR A 572 -7.02 -14.99 1.33
N ALA A 573 -6.79 -15.17 0.03
CA ALA A 573 -5.92 -14.31 -0.76
C ALA A 573 -6.45 -12.86 -0.78
N ILE A 574 -7.75 -12.65 -1.02
CA ILE A 574 -8.35 -11.30 -1.01
C ILE A 574 -8.20 -10.66 0.38
N SER A 575 -8.52 -11.38 1.45
CA SER A 575 -8.40 -10.86 2.82
C SER A 575 -6.98 -10.38 3.13
N LEU A 576 -5.96 -11.15 2.74
CA LEU A 576 -4.56 -10.73 2.91
C LEU A 576 -4.19 -9.58 1.97
N ARG A 577 -4.74 -9.55 0.75
CA ARG A 577 -4.44 -8.52 -0.25
C ARG A 577 -4.99 -7.15 0.10
N THR A 578 -6.12 -7.11 0.79
CA THR A 578 -6.80 -5.87 1.19
C THR A 578 -6.57 -5.49 2.65
N HIS A 579 -5.75 -6.26 3.39
CA HIS A 579 -5.44 -5.98 4.79
C HIS A 579 -4.76 -4.62 4.97
N LEU A 580 -5.24 -3.84 5.95
CA LEU A 580 -4.70 -2.54 6.32
C LEU A 580 -3.64 -2.69 7.41
N VAL A 581 -2.48 -2.09 7.17
CA VAL A 581 -1.40 -2.00 8.16
C VAL A 581 -1.67 -0.78 9.04
N GLU A 582 -2.30 -1.00 10.19
CA GLU A 582 -2.64 0.07 11.14
C GLU A 582 -1.48 0.37 12.12
N GLU A 583 -0.63 -0.61 12.37
CA GLU A 583 0.53 -0.47 13.26
C GLU A 583 1.67 -1.40 12.85
N LEU A 584 2.89 -1.03 13.26
CA LEU A 584 4.03 -1.94 13.24
C LEU A 584 4.08 -2.72 14.55
N TRP A 585 4.59 -3.96 14.52
CA TRP A 585 4.72 -4.72 15.75
C TRP A 585 5.80 -4.10 16.65
N ASN A 586 5.42 -3.77 17.88
CA ASN A 586 6.35 -3.35 18.93
C ASN A 586 7.32 -4.49 19.26
N VAL A 587 8.63 -4.23 19.14
CA VAL A 587 9.74 -5.15 19.48
C VAL A 587 11.01 -4.45 19.98
#